data_AF-A0A4Q5Y330-F1
#
_entry.id   AF-A0A4Q5Y330-F1
#
_cell.length_a   1.000
_cell.length_b   1.000
_cell.length_c   1.000
_cell.angle_alpha   90.00
_cell.angle_beta   90.00
_cell.angle_gamma   90.00
#
_symmetry.space_group_name_H-M   'P 1'
#
loop_
_entity.id
_entity.type
_entity.pdbx_description
1 polymer ?
#
loop_
_entity_poly.entity_id
_entity_poly.type
_entity_poly.pdbx_seq_one_letter_code
_entity_poly.pdbx_strand_id
1 'polypeptide(L)'
;MKILCLATLLLVFSGINGFSQRSYSNSSVLASGTWYRFPVSTPGVYRIDLNFLNKSGINTNNLASSSFRLFGNGGAMLPENPGSQPADDLVENAVFIEDGGDGVINGNDYILFYAKGPHHWISDPATRQFRHVKNLYAEQAYYYFSFGGSGKRIAAASNAGNPTVDITAFDDHYFHESDTV
;
A
#
# COMPACT_ATOMS: atom_id res chain seq x y z
N MET A 1 -56.87 12.06 41.32
CA MET A 1 -56.08 12.76 40.27
C MET A 1 -54.60 12.61 40.57
N LYS A 2 -54.08 11.39 40.38
CA LYS A 2 -52.67 11.05 40.25
C LYS A 2 -52.51 10.80 38.76
N ILE A 3 -51.68 11.55 38.05
CA ILE A 3 -51.20 11.40 36.66
C ILE A 3 -50.90 12.83 36.18
N LEU A 4 -49.79 13.43 36.65
CA LEU A 4 -49.19 14.60 36.01
C LEU A 4 -47.83 14.97 36.62
N CYS A 5 -46.90 14.03 36.82
CA CYS A 5 -45.53 14.41 37.21
C CYS A 5 -44.43 13.39 36.86
N LEU A 6 -44.72 12.44 35.97
CA LEU A 6 -43.77 11.37 35.61
C LEU A 6 -43.57 11.27 34.09
N ALA A 7 -43.55 12.41 33.41
CA ALA A 7 -43.32 12.48 31.96
C ALA A 7 -42.26 13.53 31.56
N THR A 8 -41.54 14.11 32.53
CA THR A 8 -40.51 15.14 32.31
C THR A 8 -39.10 14.70 32.67
N LEU A 9 -38.83 13.39 32.73
CA LEU A 9 -37.48 12.88 32.98
C LEU A 9 -37.13 11.67 32.10
N LEU A 10 -37.50 11.73 30.81
CA LEU A 10 -37.00 10.77 29.81
C LEU A 10 -36.83 11.44 28.44
N LEU A 11 -36.33 12.68 28.43
CA LEU A 11 -35.84 13.32 27.21
C LEU A 11 -34.31 13.32 27.26
N VAL A 12 -33.75 12.41 26.45
CA VAL A 12 -32.52 12.61 25.69
C VAL A 12 -31.21 12.65 26.50
N PHE A 13 -30.85 11.50 27.08
CA PHE A 13 -29.45 11.06 27.00
C PHE A 13 -29.26 10.23 25.71
N SER A 14 -29.71 10.76 24.58
CA SER A 14 -29.16 10.30 23.30
C SER A 14 -27.80 10.95 23.25
N GLY A 15 -26.76 10.22 23.68
CA GLY A 15 -25.39 10.63 23.44
C GLY A 15 -25.29 10.97 21.96
N ILE A 16 -25.14 12.25 21.67
CA ILE A 16 -24.66 12.73 20.38
C ILE A 16 -23.24 12.19 20.30
N ASN A 17 -23.11 10.93 19.86
CA ASN A 17 -21.88 10.43 19.32
C ASN A 17 -21.64 11.32 18.11
N GLY A 18 -20.86 12.38 18.30
CA GLY A 18 -20.33 13.14 17.19
C GLY A 18 -19.59 12.13 16.34
N PHE A 19 -20.16 11.79 15.18
CA PHE A 19 -19.46 10.97 14.22
C PHE A 19 -18.21 11.75 13.84
N SER A 20 -17.06 11.31 14.35
CA SER A 20 -15.79 11.79 13.81
C SER A 20 -15.81 11.47 12.33
N GLN A 21 -15.61 12.48 11.49
CA GLN A 21 -15.66 12.34 10.03
C GLN A 21 -14.57 11.40 9.51
N ARG A 22 -13.58 11.05 10.36
CA ARG A 22 -12.47 10.15 10.06
C ARG A 22 -12.09 9.32 11.30
N SER A 23 -11.84 8.03 11.10
CA SER A 23 -11.29 7.13 12.12
C SER A 23 -9.77 7.10 11.99
N TYR A 24 -9.08 7.23 13.12
CA TYR A 24 -7.63 7.22 13.21
C TYR A 24 -7.13 5.93 13.87
N SER A 25 -5.92 5.51 13.53
CA SER A 25 -5.27 4.38 14.19
C SER A 25 -4.84 4.78 15.60
N ASN A 26 -5.03 3.90 16.60
CA ASN A 26 -4.65 4.20 17.98
C ASN A 26 -3.13 4.37 18.16
N SER A 27 -2.33 3.75 17.29
CA SER A 27 -0.86 3.84 17.26
C SER A 27 -0.36 3.58 15.85
N SER A 28 0.76 4.20 15.46
CA SER A 28 1.39 3.89 14.17
C SER A 28 2.00 2.49 14.16
N VAL A 29 1.96 1.81 13.02
CA VAL A 29 2.70 0.58 12.75
C VAL A 29 4.21 0.77 12.97
N LEU A 30 4.72 1.99 12.75
CA LEU A 30 6.13 2.32 12.96
C LEU A 30 6.51 2.53 14.43
N ALA A 31 5.54 2.54 15.35
CA ALA A 31 5.79 2.84 16.76
C ALA A 31 6.62 1.77 17.49
N SER A 32 6.77 0.58 16.90
CA SER A 32 7.55 -0.51 17.47
C SER A 32 8.22 -1.35 16.38
N GLY A 33 9.28 -2.07 16.76
CA GLY A 33 10.05 -2.93 15.86
C GLY A 33 11.16 -2.19 15.11
N THR A 34 11.93 -2.96 14.35
CA THR A 34 13.01 -2.45 13.50
C THR A 34 12.48 -2.25 12.07
N TRP A 35 12.69 -1.05 11.54
CA TRP A 35 12.17 -0.66 10.24
C TRP A 35 13.30 -0.22 9.30
N TYR A 36 13.20 -0.67 8.06
CA TYR A 36 14.10 -0.31 6.99
C TYR A 36 13.32 0.45 5.92
N ARG A 37 13.89 1.56 5.44
CA ARG A 37 13.24 2.42 4.44
C ARG A 37 14.05 2.42 3.15
N PHE A 38 13.37 2.35 2.02
CA PHE A 38 14.00 2.48 0.71
C PHE A 38 13.13 3.27 -0.28
N PRO A 39 13.75 4.04 -1.20
CA PRO A 39 13.03 4.80 -2.22
C PRO A 39 12.72 3.96 -3.47
N VAL A 40 11.69 4.39 -4.19
CA VAL A 40 11.27 3.91 -5.51
C VAL A 40 10.91 5.12 -6.37
N SER A 41 11.47 5.22 -7.58
CA SER A 41 11.23 6.35 -8.50
C SER A 41 10.22 6.07 -9.61
N THR A 42 10.02 4.81 -9.99
CA THR A 42 9.13 4.44 -11.11
C THR A 42 8.07 3.43 -10.67
N PRO A 43 6.88 3.43 -11.30
CA PRO A 43 5.92 2.35 -11.13
C PRO A 43 6.50 1.03 -11.65
N GLY A 44 6.18 -0.09 -11.01
CA GLY A 44 6.58 -1.41 -11.51
C GLY A 44 6.64 -2.50 -10.45
N VAL A 45 7.00 -3.70 -10.89
CA VAL A 45 7.32 -4.82 -10.00
C VAL A 45 8.79 -4.71 -9.59
N TYR A 46 9.02 -4.67 -8.28
CA TYR A 46 10.34 -4.57 -7.68
C TYR A 46 10.75 -5.92 -7.09
N ARG A 47 12.03 -6.24 -7.22
CA ARG A 47 12.66 -7.42 -6.61
C ARG A 47 13.53 -6.99 -5.44
N ILE A 48 13.27 -7.56 -4.27
CA ILE A 48 14.13 -7.50 -3.09
C ILE A 48 14.80 -8.86 -2.96
N ASP A 49 16.12 -8.89 -3.15
CA ASP A 49 16.92 -10.11 -3.02
C ASP A 49 17.76 -10.08 -1.73
N LEU A 50 18.42 -11.20 -1.44
CA LEU A 50 19.28 -11.32 -0.26
C LEU A 50 20.42 -10.29 -0.24
N ASN A 51 20.94 -9.90 -1.41
CA ASN A 51 22.01 -8.91 -1.54
C ASN A 51 21.54 -7.52 -1.10
N PHE A 52 20.33 -7.11 -1.49
CA PHE A 52 19.71 -5.88 -1.02
C PHE A 52 19.51 -5.89 0.50
N LEU A 53 19.02 -7.00 1.07
CA LEU A 53 18.81 -7.13 2.52
C LEU A 53 20.13 -7.03 3.28
N ASN A 54 21.17 -7.73 2.82
CA ASN A 54 22.51 -7.68 3.41
C ASN A 54 23.11 -6.27 3.36
N LYS A 55 23.00 -5.57 2.22
CA LYS A 55 23.47 -4.18 2.07
C LYS A 55 22.71 -3.19 2.96
N SER A 56 21.47 -3.53 3.31
CA SER A 56 20.65 -2.74 4.24
C SER A 56 20.99 -3.00 5.71
N GLY A 57 22.00 -3.84 6.00
CA GLY A 57 22.47 -4.13 7.35
C GLY A 57 21.61 -5.14 8.11
N ILE A 58 20.81 -5.94 7.40
CA ILE A 58 19.94 -6.96 8.00
C ILE A 58 20.74 -8.23 8.20
N ASN A 59 20.57 -8.86 9.37
CA ASN A 59 21.06 -10.22 9.58
C ASN A 59 20.19 -11.19 8.79
N THR A 60 20.72 -11.71 7.70
CA THR A 60 20.01 -12.64 6.80
C THR A 60 20.10 -14.11 7.24
N ASN A 61 20.72 -14.40 8.38
CA ASN A 61 20.78 -15.76 8.90
C ASN A 61 19.39 -16.21 9.38
N ASN A 62 18.85 -17.25 8.73
CA ASN A 62 17.60 -17.90 9.09
C ASN A 62 16.38 -16.94 9.15
N LEU A 63 16.26 -16.06 8.14
CA LEU A 63 15.13 -15.15 8.01
C LEU A 63 13.87 -15.91 7.59
N ALA A 64 12.91 -16.05 8.52
CA ALA A 64 11.63 -16.68 8.21
C ALA A 64 10.87 -15.90 7.13
N SER A 65 10.57 -16.55 6.00
CA SER A 65 9.85 -15.96 4.87
C SER A 65 8.50 -15.39 5.27
N SER A 66 7.77 -16.07 6.18
CA SER A 66 6.45 -15.64 6.65
C SER A 66 6.48 -14.34 7.46
N SER A 67 7.63 -13.96 8.01
CA SER A 67 7.80 -12.78 8.85
C SER A 67 8.05 -11.48 8.09
N PHE A 68 8.40 -11.55 6.79
CA PHE A 68 8.63 -10.34 6.01
C PHE A 68 7.34 -9.57 5.76
N ARG A 69 7.35 -8.28 6.10
CA ARG A 69 6.25 -7.34 5.92
C ARG A 69 6.71 -6.10 5.18
N LEU A 70 5.89 -5.62 4.25
CA LEU A 70 6.15 -4.43 3.45
C LEU A 70 5.01 -3.43 3.60
N PHE A 71 5.36 -2.16 3.75
CA PHE A 71 4.45 -1.07 4.05
C PHE A 71 4.73 0.13 3.16
N GLY A 72 3.68 0.86 2.79
CA GLY A 72 3.80 2.02 1.91
C GLY A 72 2.46 2.40 1.31
N ASN A 73 2.27 3.70 1.09
CA ASN A 73 1.00 4.27 0.62
C ASN A 73 1.03 4.63 -0.88
N GLY A 74 1.95 4.04 -1.65
CA GLY A 74 2.08 4.27 -3.09
C GLY A 74 2.96 5.45 -3.47
N GLY A 75 2.94 6.55 -2.70
CA GLY A 75 3.76 7.75 -2.92
C GLY A 75 3.18 8.76 -3.91
N ALA A 76 1.94 8.55 -4.36
CA ALA A 76 1.21 9.48 -5.20
C ALA A 76 1.02 10.85 -4.52
N MET A 77 0.89 11.90 -5.34
CA MET A 77 0.63 13.25 -4.87
C MET A 77 -0.62 13.31 -4.00
N LEU A 78 -0.53 14.02 -2.88
CA LEU A 78 -1.69 14.20 -2.01
C LEU A 78 -2.78 15.02 -2.72
N PRO A 79 -4.05 14.66 -2.52
CA PRO A 79 -5.17 15.42 -3.06
C PRO A 79 -5.25 16.83 -2.47
N GLU A 80 -5.48 17.82 -3.32
CA GLU A 80 -5.71 19.21 -2.90
C GLU A 80 -7.13 19.43 -2.35
N ASN A 81 -8.05 18.51 -2.61
CA ASN A 81 -9.43 18.59 -2.13
C ASN A 81 -9.47 18.40 -0.60
N PRO A 82 -9.99 19.37 0.18
CA PRO A 82 -10.04 19.29 1.65
C PRO A 82 -10.95 18.18 2.19
N GLY A 83 -11.88 17.64 1.39
CA GLY A 83 -12.73 16.52 1.76
C GLY A 83 -12.09 15.14 1.53
N SER A 84 -10.90 15.09 0.95
CA SER A 84 -10.20 13.83 0.69
C SER A 84 -9.65 13.19 1.97
N GLN A 85 -9.57 11.87 1.98
CA GLN A 85 -9.13 11.10 3.15
C GLN A 85 -7.95 10.20 2.75
N PRO A 86 -6.70 10.71 2.79
CA PRO A 86 -5.53 9.86 2.58
C PRO A 86 -5.46 8.77 3.64
N ALA A 87 -4.61 7.76 3.44
CA ALA A 87 -4.35 6.76 4.47
C ALA A 87 -3.79 7.45 5.73
N ASP A 88 -4.30 7.07 6.90
CA ASP A 88 -3.89 7.65 8.18
C ASP A 88 -2.49 7.20 8.60
N ASP A 89 -2.20 5.92 8.42
CA ASP A 89 -0.91 5.30 8.69
C ASP A 89 -0.44 4.50 7.47
N LEU A 90 0.73 3.86 7.56
CA LEU A 90 1.23 3.02 6.48
C LEU A 90 0.37 1.76 6.30
N VAL A 91 -0.02 1.49 5.05
CA VAL A 91 -0.76 0.30 4.67
C VAL A 91 0.19 -0.83 4.31
N GLU A 92 -0.11 -2.04 4.79
CA GLU A 92 0.62 -3.25 4.44
C GLU A 92 0.33 -3.69 3.00
N ASN A 93 1.40 -3.82 2.21
CA ASN A 93 1.39 -4.25 0.82
C ASN A 93 1.58 -5.76 0.73
N ALA A 94 0.80 -6.40 -0.13
CA ALA A 94 0.95 -7.82 -0.39
C ALA A 94 2.22 -8.07 -1.21
N VAL A 95 2.99 -9.08 -0.82
CA VAL A 95 4.20 -9.49 -1.53
C VAL A 95 4.12 -10.94 -1.99
N PHE A 96 4.84 -11.26 -3.05
CA PHE A 96 5.16 -12.63 -3.42
C PHE A 96 6.56 -12.94 -2.92
N ILE A 97 6.77 -14.16 -2.42
CA ILE A 97 8.08 -14.63 -1.95
C ILE A 97 8.34 -15.96 -2.63
N GLU A 98 9.49 -16.06 -3.29
CA GLU A 98 10.05 -17.32 -3.78
C GLU A 98 11.18 -17.71 -2.83
N ASP A 99 10.94 -18.75 -2.03
CA ASP A 99 11.85 -19.27 -1.01
C ASP A 99 12.14 -20.77 -1.20
N GLY A 100 11.80 -21.35 -2.36
CA GLY A 100 11.98 -22.78 -2.62
C GLY A 100 11.12 -23.70 -1.74
N GLY A 101 10.23 -23.16 -0.91
CA GLY A 101 9.33 -23.91 -0.03
C GLY A 101 9.93 -24.35 1.31
N ASP A 102 11.12 -23.89 1.68
CA ASP A 102 11.73 -24.19 2.99
C ASP A 102 11.29 -23.22 4.11
N GLY A 103 10.61 -22.12 3.74
CA GLY A 103 10.12 -21.10 4.66
C GLY A 103 11.19 -20.13 5.16
N VAL A 104 12.38 -20.10 4.56
CA VAL A 104 13.52 -19.28 4.95
C VAL A 104 14.10 -18.54 3.75
N ILE A 105 14.15 -17.21 3.82
CA ILE A 105 14.78 -16.39 2.78
C ILE A 105 16.31 -16.57 2.84
N ASN A 106 16.87 -17.30 1.88
CA ASN A 106 18.30 -17.57 1.77
C ASN A 106 18.76 -17.68 0.31
N GLY A 107 20.07 -17.88 0.09
CA GLY A 107 20.61 -18.16 -1.25
C GLY A 107 20.17 -17.19 -2.35
N ASN A 108 19.38 -17.71 -3.31
CA ASN A 108 18.89 -17.00 -4.49
C ASN A 108 17.43 -16.52 -4.36
N ASP A 109 16.85 -16.66 -3.17
CA ASP A 109 15.47 -16.31 -2.87
C ASP A 109 15.22 -14.81 -3.03
N TYR A 110 13.96 -14.47 -3.27
CA TYR A 110 13.59 -13.09 -3.51
C TYR A 110 12.12 -12.81 -3.21
N ILE A 111 11.87 -11.53 -3.00
CA ILE A 111 10.56 -10.99 -2.70
C ILE A 111 10.17 -10.06 -3.84
N LEU A 112 8.96 -10.22 -4.37
CA LEU A 112 8.39 -9.33 -5.36
C LEU A 112 7.24 -8.52 -4.76
N PHE A 113 7.19 -7.25 -5.10
CA PHE A 113 6.05 -6.40 -4.79
C PHE A 113 5.83 -5.38 -5.90
N TYR A 114 4.60 -4.89 -6.01
CA TYR A 114 4.27 -3.82 -6.96
C TYR A 114 4.34 -2.45 -6.26
N ALA A 115 5.12 -1.53 -6.81
CA ALA A 115 5.17 -0.15 -6.38
C ALA A 115 4.43 0.74 -7.39
N LYS A 116 3.61 1.66 -6.89
CA LYS A 116 2.89 2.62 -7.74
C LYS A 116 3.77 3.77 -8.25
N GLY A 117 4.89 4.04 -7.58
CA GLY A 117 5.73 5.20 -7.85
C GLY A 117 5.08 6.54 -7.45
N PRO A 118 5.87 7.63 -7.48
CA PRO A 118 5.37 8.97 -7.15
C PRO A 118 4.47 9.55 -8.24
N HIS A 119 4.79 9.30 -9.51
CA HIS A 119 3.97 9.70 -10.67
C HIS A 119 3.04 8.56 -11.06
N HIS A 120 1.83 8.87 -11.50
CA HIS A 120 0.82 7.85 -11.82
C HIS A 120 -0.05 8.24 -13.01
N TRP A 121 -0.69 7.24 -13.59
CA TRP A 121 -1.67 7.39 -14.66
C TRP A 121 -3.08 7.23 -14.12
N ILE A 122 -3.96 8.16 -14.47
CA ILE A 122 -5.39 8.07 -14.19
C ILE A 122 -6.09 7.71 -15.49
N SER A 123 -6.79 6.59 -15.51
CA SER A 123 -7.70 6.24 -16.61
C SER A 123 -9.05 6.93 -16.38
N ASP A 124 -9.55 7.61 -17.40
CA ASP A 124 -10.92 8.12 -17.44
C ASP A 124 -11.78 7.19 -18.31
N PRO A 125 -12.68 6.38 -17.72
CA PRO A 125 -13.52 5.45 -18.45
C PRO A 125 -14.50 6.13 -19.41
N ALA A 126 -14.90 7.38 -19.13
CA ALA A 126 -15.88 8.10 -19.95
C ALA A 126 -15.27 8.57 -21.26
N THR A 127 -14.04 9.10 -21.20
CA THR A 127 -13.30 9.56 -22.39
C THR A 127 -12.41 8.49 -23.00
N ARG A 128 -12.18 7.37 -22.29
CA ARG A 128 -11.21 6.31 -22.63
C ARG A 128 -9.79 6.86 -22.81
N GLN A 129 -9.44 7.88 -22.02
CA GLN A 129 -8.13 8.52 -22.07
C GLN A 129 -7.34 8.22 -20.80
N PHE A 130 -6.02 8.27 -20.93
CA PHE A 130 -5.08 8.22 -19.82
C PHE A 130 -4.51 9.62 -19.58
N ARG A 131 -4.52 10.05 -18.32
CA ARG A 131 -3.88 11.31 -17.90
C ARG A 131 -2.71 11.00 -16.99
N HIS A 132 -1.52 11.42 -17.41
CA HIS A 132 -0.33 11.37 -16.57
C HIS A 132 -0.44 12.45 -15.48
N VAL A 133 -0.15 12.08 -14.24
CA VAL A 133 -0.10 12.97 -13.09
C VAL A 133 1.30 12.90 -12.49
N LYS A 134 2.09 13.94 -12.77
CA LYS A 134 3.40 14.14 -12.14
C LYS A 134 3.17 14.62 -10.70
N ASN A 135 3.84 13.98 -9.74
CA ASN A 135 3.92 14.50 -8.39
C ASN A 135 4.77 15.77 -8.35
N LEU A 136 4.19 16.88 -7.92
CA LEU A 136 4.85 18.20 -7.89
C LEU A 136 5.81 18.36 -6.70
N TYR A 137 5.75 17.45 -5.72
CA TYR A 137 6.45 17.60 -4.45
C TYR A 137 7.48 16.51 -4.18
N ALA A 138 7.50 15.43 -4.96
CA ALA A 138 8.40 14.31 -4.74
C ALA A 138 8.70 13.54 -6.03
N GLU A 139 9.99 13.22 -6.21
CA GLU A 139 10.52 12.36 -7.29
C GLU A 139 10.67 10.89 -6.84
N GLN A 140 10.40 10.59 -5.57
CA GLN A 140 10.55 9.27 -4.98
C GLN A 140 9.39 8.93 -4.03
N ALA A 141 8.90 7.71 -4.14
CA ALA A 141 8.00 7.07 -3.18
C ALA A 141 8.82 6.22 -2.20
N TYR A 142 8.51 6.28 -0.91
CA TYR A 142 9.21 5.48 0.10
C TYR A 142 8.37 4.29 0.55
N TYR A 143 9.02 3.14 0.63
CA TYR A 143 8.48 1.93 1.23
C TYR A 143 9.30 1.56 2.46
N TYR A 144 8.63 0.86 3.36
CA TYR A 144 9.17 0.46 4.65
C TYR A 144 8.98 -1.03 4.79
N PHE A 145 9.97 -1.73 5.29
CA PHE A 145 9.82 -3.14 5.58
C PHE A 145 10.38 -3.49 6.95
N SER A 146 9.84 -4.57 7.51
CA SER A 146 10.20 -5.09 8.81
C SER A 146 10.03 -6.61 8.82
N PHE A 147 10.59 -7.24 9.85
CA PHE A 147 10.44 -8.66 10.10
C PHE A 147 9.69 -8.85 11.43
N GLY A 148 8.61 -9.62 11.39
CA GLY A 148 7.81 -9.97 12.56
C GLY A 148 6.36 -10.28 12.18
N GLY A 149 5.62 -10.98 13.05
CA GLY A 149 4.23 -11.35 12.78
C GLY A 149 4.06 -12.20 11.51
N SER A 150 2.86 -12.18 10.94
CA SER A 150 2.54 -12.82 9.65
C SER A 150 2.35 -11.75 8.59
N GLY A 151 3.25 -11.72 7.61
CA GLY A 151 3.20 -10.72 6.56
C GLY A 151 2.17 -11.01 5.49
N LYS A 152 1.62 -9.93 4.91
CA LYS A 152 0.64 -10.01 3.84
C LYS A 152 1.22 -10.63 2.57
N ARG A 153 0.51 -11.59 1.98
CA ARG A 153 0.91 -12.28 0.74
C ARG A 153 -0.08 -12.02 -0.39
N ILE A 154 0.40 -12.08 -1.62
CA ILE A 154 -0.47 -12.05 -2.81
C ILE A 154 -1.34 -13.32 -2.77
N ALA A 155 -2.64 -13.16 -2.95
CA ALA A 155 -3.55 -14.29 -3.03
C ALA A 155 -3.32 -15.05 -4.35
N ALA A 156 -3.32 -16.37 -4.30
CA ALA A 156 -3.30 -17.17 -5.51
C ALA A 156 -4.54 -16.87 -6.34
N ALA A 157 -4.34 -16.49 -7.60
CA ALA A 157 -5.44 -16.38 -8.55
C ALA A 157 -5.92 -17.79 -8.93
N SER A 158 -7.22 -17.96 -9.10
CA SER A 158 -7.78 -19.19 -9.66
C SER A 158 -7.22 -19.41 -11.07
N ASN A 159 -6.84 -20.65 -11.39
CA ASN A 159 -6.33 -21.00 -12.70
C ASN A 159 -7.39 -20.68 -13.77
N ALA A 160 -7.08 -19.82 -14.74
CA ALA A 160 -8.07 -19.28 -15.69
C ALA A 160 -8.51 -20.29 -16.77
N GLY A 161 -8.09 -21.56 -16.67
CA GLY A 161 -8.30 -22.59 -17.69
C GLY A 161 -7.37 -22.40 -18.90
N ASN A 162 -7.67 -23.10 -19.99
CA ASN A 162 -6.94 -22.91 -21.25
C ASN A 162 -7.34 -21.59 -21.90
N PRO A 163 -6.40 -20.82 -22.46
CA PRO A 163 -6.70 -19.57 -23.15
C PRO A 163 -7.64 -19.84 -24.34
N THR A 164 -8.74 -19.10 -24.42
CA THR A 164 -9.71 -19.19 -25.52
C THR A 164 -9.61 -18.02 -26.50
N VAL A 165 -8.78 -17.02 -26.18
CA VAL A 165 -8.61 -15.79 -26.96
C VAL A 165 -7.13 -15.47 -27.03
N ASP A 166 -6.64 -15.28 -28.25
CA ASP A 166 -5.30 -14.75 -28.49
C ASP A 166 -5.38 -13.23 -28.57
N ILE A 167 -4.69 -12.55 -27.64
CA ILE A 167 -4.59 -11.09 -27.61
C ILE A 167 -3.26 -10.71 -28.25
N THR A 168 -3.30 -10.11 -29.45
CA THR A 168 -2.09 -9.68 -30.19
C THR A 168 -1.88 -8.16 -30.19
N ALA A 169 -2.74 -7.41 -29.50
CA ALA A 169 -2.66 -5.96 -29.42
C ALA A 169 -2.95 -5.50 -27.98
N PHE A 170 -2.31 -4.42 -27.55
CA PHE A 170 -2.53 -3.78 -26.27
C PHE A 170 -2.41 -2.26 -26.42
N ASP A 171 -3.07 -1.54 -25.53
CA ASP A 171 -2.91 -0.09 -25.42
C ASP A 171 -1.68 0.20 -24.55
N ASP A 172 -0.78 1.04 -25.05
CA ASP A 172 0.39 1.53 -24.32
C ASP A 172 0.33 3.05 -24.13
N HIS A 173 1.02 3.55 -23.12
CA HIS A 173 1.08 4.98 -22.82
C HIS A 173 2.53 5.42 -22.56
N TYR A 174 2.91 6.55 -23.17
CA TYR A 174 4.22 7.16 -23.00
C TYR A 174 4.05 8.60 -22.51
N PHE A 175 4.91 9.02 -21.60
CA PHE A 175 5.01 10.40 -21.15
C PHE A 175 6.39 10.95 -21.46
N HIS A 176 6.42 12.17 -21.99
CA HIS A 176 7.65 12.92 -22.23
C HIS A 176 7.43 14.35 -21.75
N GLU A 177 8.31 14.82 -20.88
CA GLU A 177 8.43 16.22 -20.53
C GLU A 177 9.86 16.68 -20.76
N SER A 178 10.03 17.91 -21.24
CA SER A 178 11.31 18.61 -21.26
C SER A 178 11.24 19.70 -20.20
N ASP A 179 11.98 19.51 -19.10
CA ASP A 179 12.06 20.49 -18.03
C ASP A 179 13.01 21.62 -18.47
N THR A 180 12.54 22.48 -19.37
CA THR A 180 13.29 23.63 -19.86
C THR A 180 12.97 24.84 -19.00
N VAL A 181 14.00 25.37 -18.35
CA VAL A 181 13.97 26.63 -17.59
C VAL A 181 13.78 27.86 -18.48
#